data_AF-A0A3A1YJK6-F1
#
_entry.id   AF-A0A3A1YJK6-F1
#
_cell.length_a   1.000
_cell.length_b   1.000
_cell.length_c   1.000
_cell.angle_alpha   90.00
_cell.angle_beta   90.00
_cell.angle_gamma   90.00
#
_symmetry.space_group_name_H-M   'P 1'
#
loop_
_entity.id
_entity.type
_entity.pdbx_description
1 polymer ?
#
loop_
_entity_poly.entity_id
_entity_poly.type
_entity_poly.pdbx_seq_one_letter_code
_entity_poly.pdbx_strand_id
1 'polypeptide(L)'
;MPFKRFFAVLYEEREEFKELARKTLKMLPYSAFIEWNCEDGWYAKSANPKFLDADLSALSKYAPEYNPGVEVTDTNDIFSWANHQLRSMQLKVDNIRVSKDRNDWHRVATETGKSGNKDGGYILLIDETVTLMVVNYHLSDQVRVFHPRRAVVLPDQADLKLKIEKNRAYFREKKYLAFISQVQTKLRTEDDILNFLNAGLLNQTIGRFRGLGKISKINPKYIYDKQLFFWIFGDDEFFVVTQPMEGLGQRFNAGDIIIPITDIRTNKICSLQIIYPSGSKRFLKGYPTNMGVFVFNEKLDDLEQNKIILCEGFATGASIMSTLCSFKQHKHALVACCFSKGNLERVANYIANSGVMREVLVIADNDIDENGNAKNPLPPDTTVGSGLEKCKISWMYPPALKDFDYTYFRNLTRFQVQSDVLREKVIKVLDYGVVNDFNDLYVLASAEVNSFLVQESKLMQAAVARITGLAGPEDFLW
;
A
#
# COMPACT_ATOMS: atom_id res chain seq x y z
N MET A 1 3.67 1.55 21.63
CA MET A 1 2.95 0.28 21.38
C MET A 1 2.08 -0.05 22.60
N PRO A 2 0.88 -0.65 22.44
CA PRO A 2 0.07 -1.04 23.59
C PRO A 2 0.67 -2.26 24.32
N PHE A 3 0.56 -2.30 25.64
CA PHE A 3 0.98 -3.43 26.48
C PHE A 3 0.00 -4.58 26.30
N LYS A 4 0.51 -5.80 26.06
CA LYS A 4 -0.29 -7.00 25.77
C LYS A 4 -0.08 -8.10 26.83
N ARG A 5 -1.14 -8.85 27.14
CA ARG A 5 -1.10 -10.12 27.88
C ARG A 5 -1.89 -11.17 27.11
N PHE A 6 -1.27 -12.31 26.82
CA PHE A 6 -1.80 -13.35 25.93
C PHE A 6 -2.53 -14.44 26.70
N PHE A 7 -3.45 -15.13 26.02
CA PHE A 7 -4.28 -16.20 26.57
C PHE A 7 -4.38 -17.37 25.58
N ALA A 8 -4.33 -18.58 26.11
CA ALA A 8 -4.59 -19.82 25.39
C ALA A 8 -6.06 -20.20 25.61
N VAL A 9 -6.87 -20.12 24.56
CA VAL A 9 -8.32 -20.31 24.65
C VAL A 9 -8.72 -21.37 23.63
N LEU A 10 -9.30 -22.46 24.10
CA LEU A 10 -9.86 -23.48 23.24
C LEU A 10 -11.00 -22.88 22.41
N TYR A 11 -11.14 -23.32 21.16
CA TYR A 11 -12.16 -22.78 20.26
C TYR A 11 -13.57 -22.90 20.85
N GLU A 12 -13.83 -23.98 21.58
CA GLU A 12 -15.11 -24.29 22.23
C GLU A 12 -15.42 -23.37 23.42
N GLU A 13 -14.38 -22.86 24.10
CA GLU A 13 -14.50 -22.00 25.29
C GLU A 13 -14.47 -20.49 24.97
N ARG A 14 -14.37 -20.12 23.69
CA ARG A 14 -14.12 -18.74 23.24
C ARG A 14 -15.16 -17.71 23.70
N GLU A 15 -16.43 -18.09 23.79
CA GLU A 15 -17.49 -17.15 24.18
C GLU A 15 -17.50 -16.94 25.69
N GLU A 16 -17.30 -18.01 26.47
CA GLU A 16 -17.12 -17.96 27.92
C GLU A 16 -15.90 -17.10 28.28
N PHE A 17 -14.77 -17.35 27.61
CA PHE A 17 -13.55 -16.55 27.79
C PHE A 17 -13.79 -15.06 27.48
N LYS A 18 -14.44 -14.72 26.36
CA LYS A 18 -14.72 -13.32 26.00
C LYS A 18 -15.56 -12.62 27.06
N GLU A 19 -16.57 -13.29 27.60
CA GLU A 19 -17.44 -12.72 28.62
C GLU A 19 -16.67 -12.48 29.93
N LEU A 20 -15.91 -13.48 30.37
CA LEU A 20 -15.09 -13.40 31.57
C LEU A 20 -13.97 -12.35 31.44
N ALA A 21 -13.32 -12.26 30.27
CA ALA A 21 -12.29 -11.27 29.97
C ALA A 21 -12.87 -9.86 29.98
N ARG A 22 -14.03 -9.62 29.35
CA ARG A 22 -14.68 -8.30 29.37
C ARG A 22 -15.06 -7.87 30.78
N LYS A 23 -15.57 -8.79 31.61
CA LYS A 23 -15.93 -8.52 33.00
C LYS A 23 -14.69 -8.15 33.83
N THR A 24 -13.63 -8.95 33.71
CA THR A 24 -12.36 -8.74 34.42
C THR A 24 -11.70 -7.43 34.00
N LEU A 25 -11.60 -7.14 32.70
CA LEU A 25 -10.94 -5.93 32.20
C LEU A 25 -11.71 -4.65 32.52
N LYS A 26 -13.05 -4.69 32.62
CA LYS A 26 -13.87 -3.55 33.04
C LYS A 26 -13.63 -3.10 34.49
N MET A 27 -13.11 -3.99 35.34
CA MET A 27 -12.83 -3.67 36.75
C MET A 27 -11.50 -2.91 36.92
N LEU A 28 -10.68 -2.81 35.88
CA LEU A 28 -9.42 -2.08 35.93
C LEU A 28 -9.66 -0.56 35.93
N PRO A 29 -8.82 0.23 36.62
CA PRO A 29 -8.96 1.68 36.69
C PRO A 29 -8.56 2.40 35.38
N TYR A 30 -8.38 1.67 34.27
CA TYR A 30 -7.98 2.17 32.97
C TYR A 30 -8.50 1.28 31.84
N SER A 31 -8.60 1.83 30.63
CA SER A 31 -9.14 1.13 29.47
C SER A 31 -8.26 -0.04 29.05
N ALA A 32 -8.83 -1.23 29.01
CA ALA A 32 -8.21 -2.43 28.47
C ALA A 32 -9.24 -3.22 27.65
N PHE A 33 -8.79 -3.88 26.59
CA PHE A 33 -9.66 -4.58 25.65
C PHE A 33 -9.11 -5.96 25.33
N ILE A 34 -10.01 -6.94 25.20
CA ILE A 34 -9.68 -8.25 24.66
C ILE A 34 -9.80 -8.20 23.14
N GLU A 35 -8.83 -8.77 22.44
CA GLU A 35 -8.77 -8.86 20.98
C GLU A 35 -8.29 -10.25 20.58
N TRP A 36 -8.64 -10.66 19.36
CA TRP A 36 -8.12 -11.86 18.74
C TRP A 36 -7.66 -11.52 17.34
N ASN A 37 -6.48 -12.00 16.97
CA ASN A 37 -6.05 -12.01 15.56
C ASN A 37 -5.33 -13.33 15.25
N CYS A 38 -5.17 -13.61 13.96
CA CYS A 38 -4.59 -14.87 13.49
C CYS A 38 -3.06 -15.00 13.74
N GLU A 39 -2.36 -13.89 14.03
CA GLU A 39 -0.91 -13.88 14.27
C GLU A 39 -0.58 -14.06 15.78
N ASP A 40 -1.38 -13.47 16.67
CA ASP A 40 -1.14 -13.32 18.11
C ASP A 40 -2.07 -14.19 18.97
N GLY A 41 -3.14 -14.74 18.41
CA GLY A 41 -4.18 -15.44 19.18
C GLY A 41 -5.01 -14.48 20.06
N TRP A 42 -5.52 -14.99 21.18
CA TRP A 42 -6.27 -14.18 22.14
C TRP A 42 -5.33 -13.37 23.03
N TYR A 43 -5.50 -12.05 23.09
CA TYR A 43 -4.73 -11.18 23.98
C TYR A 43 -5.55 -10.01 24.48
N ALA A 44 -5.25 -9.56 25.70
CA ALA A 44 -5.74 -8.30 26.23
C ALA A 44 -4.69 -7.21 26.02
N LYS A 45 -5.13 -6.01 25.65
CA LYS A 45 -4.26 -4.84 25.41
C LYS A 45 -4.69 -3.61 26.20
N SER A 46 -3.73 -2.82 26.64
CA SER A 46 -3.95 -1.46 27.19
C SER A 46 -2.84 -0.50 26.80
N ALA A 47 -3.15 0.79 26.72
CA ALA A 47 -2.14 1.84 26.60
C ALA A 47 -1.47 2.17 27.95
N ASN A 48 -2.02 1.71 29.08
CA ASN A 48 -1.49 1.98 30.40
C ASN A 48 -0.41 0.95 30.79
N PRO A 49 0.83 1.34 31.16
CA PRO A 49 1.90 0.42 31.53
C PRO A 49 1.58 -0.44 32.77
N LYS A 50 0.75 0.05 33.70
CA LYS A 50 0.30 -0.72 34.88
C LYS A 50 -0.50 -1.97 34.53
N PHE A 51 -0.86 -2.14 33.25
CA PHE A 51 -1.60 -3.29 32.76
C PHE A 51 -0.80 -4.60 32.81
N LEU A 52 0.54 -4.54 32.70
CA LEU A 52 1.36 -5.75 32.79
C LEU A 52 1.24 -6.42 34.16
N ASP A 53 1.11 -5.61 35.22
CA ASP A 53 0.99 -6.05 36.61
C ASP A 53 -0.46 -6.15 37.10
N ALA A 54 -1.45 -5.99 36.20
CA ALA A 54 -2.85 -6.05 36.56
C ALA A 54 -3.25 -7.44 37.09
N ASP A 55 -4.09 -7.48 38.12
CA ASP A 55 -4.65 -8.73 38.61
C ASP A 55 -5.69 -9.26 37.60
N LEU A 56 -5.31 -10.33 36.90
CA LEU A 56 -6.15 -11.06 35.95
C LEU A 56 -6.32 -12.52 36.42
N SER A 57 -6.30 -12.76 37.73
CA SER A 57 -6.45 -14.10 38.35
C SER A 57 -7.71 -14.83 37.90
N ALA A 58 -8.80 -14.11 37.64
CA ALA A 58 -10.04 -14.67 37.07
C ALA A 58 -9.84 -15.31 35.68
N LEU A 59 -8.79 -14.93 34.94
CA LEU A 59 -8.44 -15.48 33.63
C LEU A 59 -7.30 -16.51 33.70
N SER A 60 -6.88 -16.91 34.91
CA SER A 60 -5.75 -17.83 35.13
C SER A 60 -5.90 -19.18 34.41
N LYS A 61 -7.13 -19.71 34.30
CA LYS A 61 -7.46 -20.91 33.51
C LYS A 61 -6.99 -20.83 32.06
N TYR A 62 -6.97 -19.62 31.49
CA TYR A 62 -6.61 -19.34 30.10
C TYR A 62 -5.22 -18.69 29.98
N ALA A 63 -4.52 -18.49 31.10
CA ALA A 63 -3.17 -17.94 31.05
C ALA A 63 -2.24 -19.00 30.42
N PRO A 64 -1.36 -18.61 29.47
CA PRO A 64 -0.37 -19.54 28.96
C PRO A 64 0.49 -20.03 30.12
N GLU A 65 0.74 -21.35 30.18
CA GLU A 65 1.69 -21.93 31.13
C GLU A 65 3.10 -21.42 30.80
N TYR A 66 3.48 -20.30 31.42
CA TYR A 66 4.83 -19.79 31.39
C TYR A 66 5.65 -20.58 32.41
N ASN A 67 6.55 -21.44 31.93
CA ASN A 67 7.49 -22.15 32.79
C ASN A 67 8.88 -21.47 32.70
N PRO A 68 9.19 -20.48 33.57
CA PRO A 68 10.52 -19.86 33.60
C PRO A 68 11.60 -20.77 34.20
N GLY A 69 11.23 -21.96 34.67
CA GLY A 69 12.10 -22.91 35.36
C GLY A 69 12.26 -24.20 34.58
N VAL A 70 13.05 -24.17 33.51
CA VAL A 70 13.77 -25.38 33.07
C VAL A 70 15.25 -25.02 32.95
N GLU A 71 16.05 -25.88 33.55
CA GLU A 71 17.45 -25.72 33.91
C GLU A 71 18.34 -25.12 32.82
N VAL A 72 19.38 -24.43 33.28
CA VAL A 72 20.53 -24.04 32.46
C VAL A 72 21.21 -25.32 31.98
N THR A 73 20.82 -25.81 30.81
CA THR A 73 21.66 -26.73 30.05
C THR A 73 22.65 -25.89 29.25
N ASP A 74 23.93 -26.17 29.44
CA ASP A 74 25.07 -25.58 28.73
C ASP A 74 25.08 -26.05 27.27
N THR A 75 24.06 -25.66 26.51
CA THR A 75 23.90 -26.03 25.10
C THR A 75 24.32 -24.86 24.23
N ASN A 76 25.42 -25.03 23.50
CA ASN A 76 26.02 -24.01 22.65
C ASN A 76 25.23 -23.72 21.35
N ASP A 77 24.14 -24.45 21.03
CA ASP A 77 23.41 -24.34 19.76
C ASP A 77 21.87 -24.47 19.92
N ILE A 78 21.13 -23.79 19.03
CA ILE A 78 19.65 -23.69 19.04
C ILE A 78 18.98 -25.04 18.86
N PHE A 79 19.52 -25.92 18.01
CA PHE A 79 18.92 -27.23 17.79
C PHE A 79 19.07 -28.12 19.03
N SER A 80 20.19 -27.99 19.73
CA SER A 80 20.40 -28.67 21.01
C SER A 80 19.40 -28.22 22.08
N TRP A 81 19.16 -26.91 22.20
CA TRP A 81 18.12 -26.36 23.09
C TRP A 81 16.71 -26.82 22.69
N ALA A 82 16.35 -26.75 21.40
CA ALA A 82 15.04 -27.16 20.92
C ALA A 82 14.80 -28.66 21.14
N ASN A 83 15.82 -29.50 20.92
CA ASN A 83 15.75 -30.94 21.16
C ASN A 83 15.44 -31.25 22.62
N HIS A 84 16.08 -30.55 23.55
CA HIS A 84 15.81 -30.71 24.98
C HIS A 84 14.34 -30.43 25.32
N GLN A 85 13.77 -29.33 24.81
CA GLN A 85 12.37 -28.98 25.05
C GLN A 85 11.38 -29.92 24.35
N LEU A 86 11.71 -30.42 23.15
CA LEU A 86 10.86 -31.39 22.45
C LEU A 86 10.82 -32.73 23.20
N ARG A 87 11.96 -33.18 23.77
CA ARG A 87 12.04 -34.38 24.60
C ARG A 87 11.31 -34.23 25.93
N SER A 88 11.40 -33.07 26.59
CA SER A 88 10.64 -32.81 27.83
C SER A 88 9.12 -32.87 27.60
N MET A 89 8.69 -32.59 26.37
CA MET A 89 7.30 -32.74 25.90
C MET A 89 7.00 -34.13 25.30
N GLN A 90 7.88 -35.12 25.50
CA GLN A 90 7.72 -36.50 25.05
C GLN A 90 7.50 -36.64 23.53
N LEU A 91 8.13 -35.77 22.72
CA LEU A 91 8.13 -35.87 21.27
C LEU A 91 9.37 -36.60 20.74
N LYS A 92 9.16 -37.53 19.82
CA LYS A 92 10.22 -38.25 19.10
C LYS A 92 10.61 -37.47 17.84
N VAL A 93 11.70 -36.70 17.93
CA VAL A 93 12.22 -35.88 16.82
C VAL A 93 13.68 -36.21 16.56
N ASP A 94 13.97 -36.90 15.46
CA ASP A 94 15.33 -37.29 15.11
C ASP A 94 16.12 -36.14 14.46
N ASN A 95 15.45 -35.35 13.62
CA ASN A 95 16.02 -34.21 12.90
C ASN A 95 15.12 -33.00 13.05
N ILE A 96 15.59 -32.00 13.79
CA ILE A 96 14.86 -30.75 14.03
C ILE A 96 14.93 -29.88 12.78
N ARG A 97 13.77 -29.40 12.36
CA ARG A 97 13.62 -28.48 11.23
C ARG A 97 13.16 -27.13 11.75
N VAL A 98 13.66 -26.08 11.11
CA VAL A 98 13.17 -24.72 11.33
C VAL A 98 11.88 -24.57 10.52
N SER A 99 10.83 -24.14 11.20
CA SER A 99 9.53 -23.90 10.60
C SER A 99 9.55 -22.63 9.78
N LYS A 100 8.81 -22.64 8.68
CA LYS A 100 8.70 -21.49 7.78
C LYS A 100 7.96 -20.32 8.45
N ASP A 101 6.83 -20.61 9.12
CA ASP A 101 5.99 -19.66 9.86
C ASP A 101 5.26 -20.34 11.03
N ARG A 102 4.33 -19.62 11.68
CA ARG A 102 3.49 -20.12 12.78
C ARG A 102 2.42 -21.15 12.35
N ASN A 103 2.35 -21.50 11.07
CA ASN A 103 1.43 -22.51 10.53
C ASN A 103 2.16 -23.79 10.05
N ASP A 104 3.49 -23.74 9.89
CA ASP A 104 4.32 -24.86 9.43
C ASP A 104 4.64 -25.86 10.55
N TRP A 105 3.60 -26.55 11.02
CA TRP A 105 3.70 -27.56 12.06
C TRP A 105 4.46 -28.81 11.56
N HIS A 106 5.59 -29.10 12.20
CA HIS A 106 6.30 -30.34 12.03
C HIS A 106 5.64 -31.43 12.86
N ARG A 107 4.80 -32.23 12.20
CA ARG A 107 4.08 -33.36 12.80
C ARG A 107 5.04 -34.51 13.09
N VAL A 108 5.07 -34.95 14.34
CA VAL A 108 6.02 -35.94 14.87
C VAL A 108 5.32 -36.95 15.76
N ALA A 109 5.95 -38.10 15.94
CA ALA A 109 5.47 -39.12 16.86
C ALA A 109 5.71 -38.71 18.30
N THR A 110 4.92 -39.26 19.22
CA THR A 110 5.08 -39.08 20.67
C THR A 110 5.71 -40.33 21.27
N GLU A 111 6.24 -40.25 22.49
CA GLU A 111 6.84 -41.40 23.17
C GLU A 111 5.83 -42.51 23.46
N THR A 112 4.64 -42.11 23.89
CA THR A 112 3.50 -42.96 24.27
C THR A 112 2.57 -43.32 23.10
N GLY A 113 2.74 -42.68 21.94
CA GLY A 113 1.90 -42.89 20.76
C GLY A 113 2.13 -44.23 20.06
N LYS A 114 1.10 -44.72 19.37
CA LYS A 114 1.23 -45.93 18.52
C LYS A 114 2.24 -45.69 17.41
N SER A 115 3.04 -46.72 17.10
CA SER A 115 4.02 -46.66 16.01
C SER A 115 3.36 -46.25 14.69
N GLY A 116 3.88 -45.19 14.06
CA GLY A 116 3.33 -44.61 12.82
C GLY A 116 2.41 -43.40 13.01
N ASN A 117 1.88 -43.14 14.21
CA ASN A 117 1.06 -41.97 14.47
C ASN A 117 1.89 -40.71 14.75
N LYS A 118 1.41 -39.56 14.28
CA LYS A 118 2.03 -38.24 14.47
C LYS A 118 1.16 -37.34 15.36
N ASP A 119 0.99 -37.79 16.59
CA ASP A 119 0.12 -37.20 17.61
C ASP A 119 0.81 -36.05 18.40
N GLY A 120 1.97 -35.60 17.92
CA GLY A 120 2.65 -34.42 18.39
C GLY A 120 3.03 -33.49 17.25
N GLY A 121 3.37 -32.26 17.59
CA GLY A 121 3.78 -31.26 16.64
C GLY A 121 4.67 -30.21 17.29
N TYR A 122 5.54 -29.61 16.49
CA TYR A 122 6.25 -28.42 16.91
C TYR A 122 6.41 -27.41 15.79
N ILE A 123 6.64 -26.17 16.18
CA ILE A 123 7.08 -25.06 15.34
C ILE A 123 8.35 -24.49 15.96
N LEU A 124 9.44 -24.42 15.20
CA LEU A 124 10.67 -23.75 15.62
C LEU A 124 10.90 -22.53 14.74
N LEU A 125 10.74 -21.33 15.31
CA LEU A 125 10.99 -20.06 14.64
C LEU A 125 12.28 -19.43 15.13
N ILE A 126 13.08 -18.96 14.19
CA ILE A 126 14.33 -18.25 14.43
C ILE A 126 14.21 -16.89 13.71
N ASP A 127 13.87 -15.85 14.46
CA ASP A 127 13.71 -14.47 13.98
C ASP A 127 14.66 -13.49 14.71
N GLU A 128 14.16 -12.40 15.29
CA GLU A 128 14.92 -11.58 16.27
C GLU A 128 15.06 -12.31 17.62
N THR A 129 14.18 -13.28 17.84
CA THR A 129 14.11 -14.18 18.98
C THR A 129 14.03 -15.63 18.51
N VAL A 130 14.26 -16.57 19.43
CA VAL A 130 13.99 -17.98 19.16
C VAL A 130 12.70 -18.35 19.87
N THR A 131 11.75 -18.90 19.12
CA THR A 131 10.45 -19.34 19.64
C THR A 131 10.24 -20.80 19.26
N LEU A 132 9.93 -21.63 20.25
CA LEU A 132 9.54 -23.02 20.03
C LEU A 132 8.12 -23.22 20.54
N MET A 133 7.19 -23.55 19.65
CA MET A 133 5.82 -23.94 20.02
C MET A 133 5.73 -25.46 19.93
N VAL A 134 5.12 -26.11 20.92
CA VAL A 134 5.06 -27.56 21.02
C VAL A 134 3.67 -27.99 21.45
N VAL A 135 3.14 -29.03 20.82
CA VAL A 135 1.92 -29.71 21.25
C VAL A 135 2.16 -31.21 21.27
N ASN A 136 1.66 -31.88 22.31
CA ASN A 136 1.61 -33.32 22.39
C ASN A 136 0.20 -33.69 22.84
N TYR A 137 -0.63 -34.15 21.89
CA TYR A 137 -2.06 -34.40 22.12
C TYR A 137 -2.34 -35.54 23.11
N HIS A 138 -1.34 -36.33 23.50
CA HIS A 138 -1.46 -37.33 24.57
C HIS A 138 -1.22 -36.76 25.97
N LEU A 139 -0.57 -35.60 26.08
CA LEU A 139 -0.32 -34.90 27.34
C LEU A 139 -1.34 -33.77 27.56
N SER A 140 -1.57 -32.97 26.53
CA SER A 140 -2.47 -31.83 26.56
C SER A 140 -2.82 -31.38 25.13
N ASP A 141 -4.03 -30.88 24.94
CA ASP A 141 -4.45 -30.17 23.73
C ASP A 141 -3.91 -28.73 23.66
N GLN A 142 -3.24 -28.26 24.72
CA GLN A 142 -2.64 -26.94 24.78
C GLN A 142 -1.29 -26.89 24.09
N VAL A 143 -1.08 -25.81 23.33
CA VAL A 143 0.21 -25.47 22.75
C VAL A 143 1.07 -24.78 23.80
N ARG A 144 2.24 -25.37 24.11
CA ARG A 144 3.26 -24.76 24.97
C ARG A 144 4.25 -23.96 24.15
N VAL A 145 4.65 -22.80 24.66
CA VAL A 145 5.59 -21.89 23.99
C VAL A 145 6.83 -21.71 24.84
N PHE A 146 8.00 -21.94 24.24
CA PHE A 146 9.30 -21.84 24.89
C PHE A 146 10.16 -20.76 24.22
N HIS A 147 10.89 -20.03 25.05
CA HIS A 147 11.93 -19.08 24.64
C HIS A 147 13.22 -19.37 25.42
N PRO A 148 14.41 -19.27 24.80
CA PRO A 148 15.66 -19.45 25.52
C PRO A 148 15.96 -18.25 26.43
N ARG A 149 16.53 -18.53 27.61
CA ARG A 149 16.85 -17.51 28.63
C ARG A 149 18.14 -16.71 28.34
N ARG A 150 19.04 -17.25 27.52
CA ARG A 150 20.29 -16.61 27.07
C ARG A 150 20.37 -16.68 25.54
N ALA A 151 21.15 -15.77 24.94
CA ALA A 151 21.44 -15.81 23.51
C ALA A 151 22.12 -17.14 23.16
N VAL A 152 21.48 -17.93 22.30
CA VAL A 152 22.01 -19.21 21.82
C VAL A 152 22.79 -18.95 20.53
N VAL A 153 23.93 -19.62 20.33
CA VAL A 153 24.79 -19.39 19.15
C VAL A 153 24.20 -20.07 17.92
N LEU A 154 24.09 -19.32 16.81
CA LEU A 154 23.67 -19.84 15.51
C LEU A 154 24.83 -20.61 14.86
N PRO A 155 24.65 -21.85 14.39
CA PRO A 155 25.67 -22.54 13.60
C PRO A 155 25.95 -21.78 12.29
N ASP A 156 27.14 -21.99 11.74
CA ASP A 156 27.83 -21.19 10.70
C ASP A 156 26.90 -20.34 9.79
N GLN A 157 27.04 -19.01 9.92
CA GLN A 157 25.97 -18.04 9.74
C GLN A 157 25.49 -17.83 8.29
N ALA A 158 26.23 -18.26 7.27
CA ALA A 158 25.92 -17.90 5.88
C ALA A 158 24.70 -18.64 5.31
N ASP A 159 24.61 -19.96 5.50
CA ASP A 159 23.58 -20.79 4.88
C ASP A 159 22.23 -20.67 5.62
N LEU A 160 22.26 -20.55 6.94
CA LEU A 160 21.06 -20.33 7.75
C LEU A 160 20.47 -18.93 7.50
N LYS A 161 21.31 -17.90 7.37
CA LYS A 161 20.88 -16.53 7.04
C LYS A 161 20.28 -16.46 5.64
N LEU A 162 20.86 -17.16 4.66
CA LEU A 162 20.30 -17.29 3.31
C LEU A 162 18.95 -18.03 3.31
N LYS A 163 18.81 -19.10 4.10
CA LYS A 163 17.54 -19.84 4.27
C LYS A 163 16.47 -19.00 4.96
N ILE A 164 16.83 -18.24 5.99
CA ILE A 164 15.95 -17.29 6.68
C ILE A 164 15.51 -16.18 5.72
N GLU A 165 16.41 -15.61 4.92
CA GLU A 165 16.08 -14.60 3.91
C GLU A 165 15.15 -15.12 2.82
N LYS A 166 15.40 -16.34 2.30
CA LYS A 166 14.52 -16.99 1.32
C LYS A 166 13.12 -17.27 1.87
N ASN A 167 13.01 -17.77 3.10
CA ASN A 167 11.70 -17.96 3.74
C ASN A 167 10.98 -16.63 3.96
N ARG A 168 11.69 -15.59 4.43
CA ARG A 168 11.13 -14.23 4.59
C ARG A 168 10.69 -13.61 3.26
N ALA A 169 11.38 -13.90 2.14
CA ALA A 169 10.98 -13.45 0.81
C ALA A 169 9.70 -14.16 0.32
N TYR A 170 9.59 -15.47 0.55
CA TYR A 170 8.39 -16.26 0.24
C TYR A 170 7.14 -15.79 1.01
N PHE A 171 7.27 -15.46 2.30
CA PHE A 171 6.14 -14.91 3.08
C PHE A 171 5.81 -13.47 2.73
N ARG A 172 6.78 -12.67 2.27
CA ARG A 172 6.51 -11.35 1.68
C ARG A 172 5.66 -11.48 0.43
N GLU A 173 6.00 -12.40 -0.46
CA GLU A 173 5.20 -12.70 -1.65
C GLU A 173 3.78 -13.14 -1.25
N LYS A 174 3.63 -14.01 -0.24
CA LYS A 174 2.30 -14.39 0.26
C LYS A 174 1.52 -13.28 0.98
N LYS A 175 2.16 -12.42 1.78
CA LYS A 175 1.50 -11.26 2.43
C LYS A 175 1.14 -10.19 1.40
N TYR A 176 2.01 -9.95 0.42
CA TYR A 176 1.73 -9.15 -0.76
C TYR A 176 0.53 -9.73 -1.50
N LEU A 177 0.57 -11.00 -1.92
CA LEU A 177 -0.54 -11.67 -2.61
C LEU A 177 -1.82 -11.73 -1.78
N ALA A 178 -1.77 -11.80 -0.45
CA ALA A 178 -2.95 -11.76 0.42
C ALA A 178 -3.52 -10.35 0.59
N PHE A 179 -2.66 -9.31 0.65
CA PHE A 179 -3.08 -7.91 0.61
C PHE A 179 -3.63 -7.55 -0.76
N ILE A 180 -2.92 -7.91 -1.84
CA ILE A 180 -3.38 -7.81 -3.22
C ILE A 180 -4.70 -8.55 -3.38
N SER A 181 -4.83 -9.79 -2.90
CA SER A 181 -6.09 -10.54 -2.93
C SER A 181 -7.19 -9.87 -2.10
N GLN A 182 -6.91 -9.30 -0.93
CA GLN A 182 -7.91 -8.54 -0.15
C GLN A 182 -8.32 -7.23 -0.83
N VAL A 183 -7.36 -6.54 -1.44
CA VAL A 183 -7.61 -5.33 -2.23
C VAL A 183 -8.39 -5.71 -3.49
N GLN A 184 -8.08 -6.80 -4.18
CA GLN A 184 -8.78 -7.32 -5.36
C GLN A 184 -10.18 -7.85 -5.06
N THR A 185 -10.35 -8.57 -3.96
CA THR A 185 -11.67 -9.06 -3.52
C THR A 185 -12.57 -7.88 -3.13
N LYS A 186 -11.98 -6.73 -2.77
CA LYS A 186 -12.66 -5.45 -2.54
C LYS A 186 -12.65 -4.48 -3.74
N LEU A 187 -11.81 -4.72 -4.76
CA LEU A 187 -11.76 -4.01 -6.05
C LEU A 187 -12.62 -4.74 -7.10
N ARG A 188 -13.73 -5.38 -6.69
CA ARG A 188 -14.84 -5.62 -7.61
C ARG A 188 -15.61 -4.31 -7.77
N THR A 189 -14.95 -3.39 -8.45
CA THR A 189 -15.25 -1.96 -8.58
C THR A 189 -16.30 -1.64 -9.63
N GLU A 190 -16.68 -2.57 -10.52
CA GLU A 190 -17.73 -2.24 -11.48
C GLU A 190 -19.09 -2.11 -10.81
N ASP A 191 -19.49 -3.11 -10.01
CA ASP A 191 -20.80 -3.09 -9.35
C ASP A 191 -20.84 -2.05 -8.25
N ASP A 192 -19.78 -1.81 -7.48
CA ASP A 192 -19.83 -0.84 -6.37
C ASP A 192 -19.78 0.63 -6.83
N ILE A 193 -19.03 0.95 -7.88
CA ILE A 193 -19.03 2.31 -8.46
C ILE A 193 -20.36 2.57 -9.17
N LEU A 194 -20.83 1.63 -9.99
CA LEU A 194 -22.15 1.75 -10.57
C LEU A 194 -23.22 1.72 -9.51
N ASN A 195 -23.15 0.94 -8.44
CA ASN A 195 -24.17 0.95 -7.39
C ASN A 195 -24.16 2.26 -6.61
N PHE A 196 -22.99 2.83 -6.29
CA PHE A 196 -22.88 4.14 -5.66
C PHE A 196 -23.44 5.24 -6.54
N LEU A 197 -23.07 5.24 -7.83
CA LEU A 197 -23.59 6.19 -8.80
C LEU A 197 -25.09 5.94 -9.05
N ASN A 198 -25.54 4.72 -9.31
CA ASN A 198 -26.92 4.33 -9.60
C ASN A 198 -27.87 4.51 -8.42
N ALA A 199 -27.39 4.33 -7.18
CA ALA A 199 -28.17 4.63 -5.98
C ALA A 199 -28.43 6.14 -5.81
N GLY A 200 -27.58 6.99 -6.40
CA GLY A 200 -27.67 8.45 -6.28
C GLY A 200 -28.00 9.21 -7.57
N LEU A 201 -27.83 8.60 -8.75
CA LEU A 201 -27.84 9.20 -10.09
C LEU A 201 -28.49 8.20 -11.05
N LEU A 202 -29.58 8.62 -11.71
CA LEU A 202 -30.45 7.76 -12.51
C LEU A 202 -29.69 7.01 -13.62
N ASN A 203 -30.02 5.72 -13.74
CA ASN A 203 -29.34 4.61 -14.43
C ASN A 203 -29.11 4.74 -15.97
N GLN A 204 -29.22 5.93 -16.57
CA GLN A 204 -29.13 6.11 -18.03
C GLN A 204 -28.36 7.36 -18.51
N THR A 205 -27.81 8.18 -17.59
CA THR A 205 -27.27 9.52 -17.93
C THR A 205 -25.74 9.62 -17.88
N ILE A 206 -25.10 8.66 -17.22
CA ILE A 206 -23.64 8.56 -17.09
C ILE A 206 -23.14 7.54 -18.12
N GLY A 207 -22.33 8.01 -19.07
CA GLY A 207 -21.65 7.13 -20.02
C GLY A 207 -20.29 6.73 -19.46
N ARG A 208 -20.00 5.42 -19.44
CA ARG A 208 -18.60 4.96 -19.40
C ARG A 208 -17.88 5.46 -20.66
N PHE A 209 -16.66 5.93 -20.52
CA PHE A 209 -15.88 6.34 -21.68
C PHE A 209 -15.32 5.10 -22.40
N ARG A 210 -16.01 4.62 -23.43
CA ARG A 210 -15.57 3.47 -24.25
C ARG A 210 -15.23 3.89 -25.67
N GLY A 211 -14.00 4.34 -25.88
CA GLY A 211 -13.36 4.43 -27.19
C GLY A 211 -14.07 5.29 -28.27
N LEU A 212 -13.40 5.42 -29.42
CA LEU A 212 -13.71 6.36 -30.50
C LEU A 212 -15.14 6.32 -31.09
N GLY A 213 -15.89 5.23 -30.91
CA GLY A 213 -17.18 5.02 -31.59
C GLY A 213 -18.34 5.93 -31.14
N LYS A 214 -18.29 6.49 -29.92
CA LYS A 214 -19.31 7.43 -29.40
C LYS A 214 -18.79 8.85 -29.13
N ILE A 215 -17.49 9.10 -29.37
CA ILE A 215 -16.78 10.35 -29.05
C ILE A 215 -17.26 11.56 -29.87
N SER A 216 -17.98 11.37 -30.98
CA SER A 216 -18.31 12.50 -31.86
C SER A 216 -19.24 13.56 -31.26
N LYS A 217 -19.91 13.32 -30.11
CA LYS A 217 -20.87 14.28 -29.53
C LYS A 217 -20.42 14.94 -28.22
N ILE A 218 -19.52 14.33 -27.43
CA ILE A 218 -19.11 14.85 -26.12
C ILE A 218 -17.60 14.67 -26.00
N ASN A 219 -16.85 15.64 -26.54
CA ASN A 219 -15.41 15.74 -26.39
C ASN A 219 -15.13 16.58 -25.12
N PRO A 220 -14.77 15.98 -23.97
CA PRO A 220 -14.57 16.74 -22.75
C PRO A 220 -13.34 17.64 -22.91
N LYS A 221 -13.59 18.94 -23.09
CA LYS A 221 -12.58 19.97 -23.35
C LYS A 221 -11.37 19.85 -22.42
N TYR A 222 -11.59 19.54 -21.15
CA TYR A 222 -10.53 19.34 -20.16
C TYR A 222 -9.48 18.28 -20.55
N ILE A 223 -9.91 17.12 -21.06
CA ILE A 223 -9.01 16.04 -21.44
C ILE A 223 -8.15 16.44 -22.65
N TYR A 224 -8.80 17.06 -23.65
CA TYR A 224 -8.09 17.61 -24.80
C TYR A 224 -7.12 18.71 -24.37
N ASP A 225 -7.57 19.62 -23.49
CA ASP A 225 -6.77 20.70 -22.92
C ASP A 225 -5.55 20.17 -22.17
N LYS A 226 -5.65 19.01 -21.54
CA LYS A 226 -4.55 18.38 -20.80
C LYS A 226 -3.71 17.39 -21.62
N GLN A 227 -3.97 17.26 -22.92
CA GLN A 227 -3.29 16.31 -23.83
C GLN A 227 -3.43 14.83 -23.42
N LEU A 228 -4.49 14.48 -22.68
CA LEU A 228 -4.68 13.13 -22.12
C LEU A 228 -5.46 12.18 -23.04
N PHE A 229 -5.55 12.49 -24.35
CA PHE A 229 -6.44 11.79 -25.29
C PHE A 229 -6.07 10.30 -25.51
N PHE A 230 -4.78 9.96 -25.43
CA PHE A 230 -4.31 8.59 -25.67
C PHE A 230 -4.44 7.66 -24.46
N TRP A 231 -4.57 8.19 -23.25
CA TRP A 231 -4.81 7.37 -22.07
C TRP A 231 -6.22 6.78 -22.05
N ILE A 232 -7.18 7.46 -22.68
CA ILE A 232 -8.60 7.09 -22.67
C ILE A 232 -8.96 5.86 -23.53
N PHE A 233 -7.95 5.06 -23.90
CA PHE A 233 -8.11 3.82 -24.67
C PHE A 233 -7.86 2.55 -23.84
N GLY A 234 -7.51 2.69 -22.54
CA GLY A 234 -7.49 1.59 -21.57
C GLY A 234 -8.83 1.48 -20.82
N ASP A 235 -9.17 0.27 -20.38
CA ASP A 235 -10.45 -0.07 -19.75
C ASP A 235 -10.85 0.89 -18.59
N ASP A 236 -12.04 1.47 -18.73
CA ASP A 236 -12.94 2.10 -17.76
C ASP A 236 -12.41 2.52 -16.36
N GLU A 237 -11.94 3.77 -16.15
CA GLU A 237 -11.69 4.28 -14.77
C GLU A 237 -12.37 5.61 -14.39
N PHE A 238 -12.91 6.38 -15.34
CA PHE A 238 -13.65 7.62 -15.04
C PHE A 238 -14.90 7.80 -15.90
N PHE A 239 -15.77 8.72 -15.48
CA PHE A 239 -17.09 8.88 -16.10
C PHE A 239 -17.23 10.27 -16.72
N VAL A 240 -17.97 10.33 -17.83
CA VAL A 240 -18.38 11.58 -18.44
C VAL A 240 -19.90 11.66 -18.42
N VAL A 241 -20.40 12.79 -17.95
CA VAL A 241 -21.83 13.08 -17.91
C VAL A 241 -22.29 13.34 -19.33
N THR A 242 -23.24 12.53 -19.82
CA THR A 242 -23.66 12.60 -21.23
C THR A 242 -24.90 13.45 -21.44
N GLN A 243 -25.74 13.59 -20.42
CA GLN A 243 -26.87 14.49 -20.39
C GLN A 243 -26.95 15.13 -19.00
N PRO A 244 -27.54 16.32 -18.85
CA PRO A 244 -27.70 16.92 -17.52
C PRO A 244 -28.49 16.00 -16.57
N MET A 245 -28.07 15.94 -15.32
CA MET A 245 -28.74 15.17 -14.27
C MET A 245 -28.58 15.83 -12.90
N GLU A 246 -29.42 15.44 -11.95
CA GLU A 246 -29.32 15.84 -10.56
C GLU A 246 -29.23 14.60 -9.67
N GLY A 247 -28.43 14.69 -8.62
CA GLY A 247 -28.28 13.65 -7.62
C GLY A 247 -27.14 13.95 -6.65
N LEU A 248 -27.11 13.22 -5.54
CA LEU A 248 -26.13 13.44 -4.46
C LEU A 248 -26.07 14.92 -3.98
N GLY A 249 -27.21 15.62 -4.04
CA GLY A 249 -27.34 17.02 -3.61
C GLY A 249 -26.71 18.06 -4.56
N GLN A 250 -26.39 17.70 -5.81
CA GLN A 250 -25.86 18.64 -6.80
C GLN A 250 -26.34 18.34 -8.23
N ARG A 251 -26.19 19.33 -9.11
CA ARG A 251 -26.47 19.21 -10.54
C ARG A 251 -25.19 18.94 -11.32
N PHE A 252 -25.28 18.00 -12.25
CA PHE A 252 -24.24 17.65 -13.21
C PHE A 252 -24.72 18.02 -14.62
N ASN A 253 -23.82 18.56 -15.44
CA ASN A 253 -24.11 18.97 -16.81
C ASN A 253 -23.36 18.08 -17.80
N ALA A 254 -23.86 18.00 -19.03
CA ALA A 254 -23.18 17.27 -20.09
C ALA A 254 -21.75 17.81 -20.29
N GLY A 255 -20.77 16.90 -20.35
CA GLY A 255 -19.36 17.23 -20.46
C GLY A 255 -18.62 17.36 -19.12
N ASP A 256 -19.32 17.33 -17.98
CA ASP A 256 -18.67 17.19 -16.68
C ASP A 256 -18.00 15.81 -16.59
N ILE A 257 -16.79 15.78 -16.06
CA ILE A 257 -16.04 14.56 -15.79
C ILE A 257 -16.19 14.24 -14.31
N ILE A 258 -16.50 12.99 -13.99
CA ILE A 258 -16.63 12.49 -12.63
C ILE A 258 -15.49 11.51 -12.37
N ILE A 259 -14.67 11.83 -11.37
CA ILE A 259 -13.59 10.99 -10.86
C ILE A 259 -14.04 10.42 -9.52
N PRO A 260 -14.15 9.08 -9.37
CA PRO A 260 -14.46 8.47 -8.09
C PRO A 260 -13.30 8.68 -7.10
N ILE A 261 -13.63 8.90 -5.84
CA ILE A 261 -12.65 9.00 -4.74
C ILE A 261 -12.85 7.80 -3.83
N THR A 262 -11.82 6.98 -3.69
CA THR A 262 -11.82 5.77 -2.88
C THR A 262 -10.97 5.99 -1.63
N ASP A 263 -11.50 5.66 -0.46
CA ASP A 263 -10.73 5.69 0.77
C ASP A 263 -9.69 4.54 0.75
N ILE A 264 -8.40 4.88 0.67
CA ILE A 264 -7.30 3.91 0.53
C ILE A 264 -7.22 2.91 1.70
N ARG A 265 -7.84 3.20 2.85
CA ARG A 265 -7.85 2.32 4.02
C ARG A 265 -8.89 1.22 3.91
N THR A 266 -10.03 1.57 3.34
CA THR A 266 -11.19 0.66 3.25
C THR A 266 -11.39 0.09 1.87
N ASN A 267 -10.79 0.74 0.87
CA ASN A 267 -10.97 0.53 -0.55
C ASN A 267 -12.43 0.73 -1.02
N LYS A 268 -13.19 1.58 -0.33
CA LYS A 268 -14.56 1.94 -0.69
C LYS A 268 -14.63 3.36 -1.22
N ILE A 269 -15.51 3.59 -2.18
CA ILE A 269 -15.84 4.94 -2.65
C ILE A 269 -16.37 5.75 -1.48
N CYS A 270 -15.80 6.92 -1.28
CA CYS A 270 -16.16 7.82 -0.21
C CYS A 270 -16.62 9.20 -0.72
N SER A 271 -16.25 9.61 -1.94
CA SER A 271 -16.65 10.88 -2.54
C SER A 271 -16.43 10.88 -4.07
N LEU A 272 -16.68 12.02 -4.71
CA LEU A 272 -16.41 12.27 -6.13
C LEU A 272 -15.64 13.60 -6.28
N GLN A 273 -14.74 13.67 -7.25
CA GLN A 273 -14.27 14.93 -7.83
C GLN A 273 -14.96 15.15 -9.17
N ILE A 274 -15.54 16.34 -9.34
CA ILE A 274 -16.13 16.80 -10.59
C ILE A 274 -15.15 17.76 -11.25
N ILE A 275 -14.83 17.51 -12.52
CA ILE A 275 -14.05 18.41 -13.36
C ILE A 275 -14.96 18.96 -14.44
N TYR A 276 -15.15 20.28 -14.43
CA TYR A 276 -16.01 20.97 -15.39
C TYR A 276 -15.28 21.19 -16.72
N PRO A 277 -15.99 21.45 -17.83
CA PRO A 277 -15.39 21.80 -19.12
C PRO A 277 -14.44 23.01 -19.06
N SER A 278 -14.62 23.91 -18.09
CA SER A 278 -13.71 25.03 -17.83
C SER A 278 -12.36 24.63 -17.22
N GLY A 279 -12.22 23.37 -16.80
CA GLY A 279 -11.08 22.86 -16.03
C GLY A 279 -11.14 23.13 -14.53
N SER A 280 -12.13 23.90 -14.07
CA SER A 280 -12.38 24.03 -12.62
C SER A 280 -12.77 22.67 -12.02
N LYS A 281 -12.36 22.44 -10.77
CA LYS A 281 -12.55 21.16 -10.07
C LYS A 281 -13.31 21.42 -8.78
N ARG A 282 -14.25 20.54 -8.42
CA ARG A 282 -14.95 20.57 -7.13
C ARG A 282 -15.11 19.17 -6.57
N PHE A 283 -15.08 19.06 -5.25
CA PHE A 283 -15.46 17.83 -4.57
C PHE A 283 -16.97 17.81 -4.33
N LEU A 284 -17.52 16.60 -4.25
CA LEU A 284 -18.92 16.38 -3.89
C LEU A 284 -19.18 16.93 -2.47
N LYS A 285 -20.12 17.87 -2.37
CA LYS A 285 -20.38 18.59 -1.12
C LYS A 285 -20.94 17.65 -0.05
N GLY A 286 -20.35 17.69 1.14
CA GLY A 286 -20.80 16.88 2.28
C GLY A 286 -20.20 15.47 2.33
N TYR A 287 -19.33 15.11 1.37
CA TYR A 287 -18.67 13.81 1.32
C TYR A 287 -17.18 13.91 1.70
N PRO A 288 -16.62 12.92 2.41
CA PRO A 288 -15.25 12.96 2.87
C PRO A 288 -14.25 12.76 1.74
N THR A 289 -13.15 13.53 1.76
CA THR A 289 -12.03 13.37 0.81
C THR A 289 -10.72 12.96 1.49
N ASN A 290 -10.69 12.94 2.82
CA ASN A 290 -9.51 12.55 3.58
C ASN A 290 -9.18 11.07 3.36
N MET A 291 -7.90 10.74 3.13
CA MET A 291 -7.45 9.41 2.72
C MET A 291 -8.04 8.95 1.38
N GLY A 292 -8.70 9.85 0.65
CA GLY A 292 -9.29 9.58 -0.63
C GLY A 292 -8.24 9.60 -1.73
N VAL A 293 -8.25 8.58 -2.58
CA VAL A 293 -7.36 8.47 -3.74
C VAL A 293 -8.14 8.05 -4.98
N PHE A 294 -7.55 8.29 -6.14
CA PHE A 294 -7.93 7.64 -7.38
C PHE A 294 -6.71 6.94 -7.95
N VAL A 295 -6.84 5.64 -8.20
CA VAL A 295 -5.75 4.77 -8.68
C VAL A 295 -5.93 4.59 -10.18
N PHE A 296 -4.85 4.77 -10.93
CA PHE A 296 -4.83 4.73 -12.41
C PHE A 296 -4.49 3.33 -12.99
N ASN A 297 -4.17 2.38 -12.11
CA ASN A 297 -3.78 1.02 -12.46
C ASN A 297 -4.75 0.05 -11.76
N GLU A 298 -5.68 -0.56 -12.51
CA GLU A 298 -6.66 -1.47 -11.89
C GLU A 298 -6.09 -2.82 -11.41
N LYS A 299 -4.96 -3.28 -11.97
CA LYS A 299 -4.43 -4.65 -11.73
C LYS A 299 -3.09 -4.65 -11.00
N LEU A 300 -3.17 -4.88 -9.69
CA LEU A 300 -2.02 -5.04 -8.81
C LEU A 300 -1.18 -6.32 -9.09
N ASP A 301 -1.79 -7.37 -9.64
CA ASP A 301 -1.09 -8.63 -10.00
C ASP A 301 -0.05 -8.45 -11.10
N ASP A 302 -0.18 -7.38 -11.88
CA ASP A 302 0.69 -7.08 -13.00
C ASP A 302 1.89 -6.21 -12.60
N LEU A 303 2.03 -5.83 -11.33
CA LEU A 303 3.15 -4.99 -10.88
C LEU A 303 4.43 -5.80 -10.71
N GLU A 304 5.50 -5.32 -11.34
CA GLU A 304 6.84 -5.89 -11.25
C GLU A 304 7.61 -5.36 -10.04
N GLN A 305 7.17 -4.24 -9.45
CA GLN A 305 7.81 -3.60 -8.30
C GLN A 305 6.79 -3.24 -7.23
N ASN A 306 7.22 -3.32 -5.96
CA ASN A 306 6.45 -2.87 -4.80
C ASN A 306 6.56 -1.35 -4.62
N LYS A 307 6.19 -0.61 -5.67
CA LYS A 307 6.30 0.84 -5.77
C LYS A 307 4.94 1.47 -6.05
N ILE A 308 4.67 2.58 -5.38
CA ILE A 308 3.56 3.47 -5.73
C ILE A 308 4.06 4.88 -5.98
N ILE A 309 3.48 5.53 -6.99
CA ILE A 309 3.66 6.93 -7.32
C ILE A 309 2.39 7.67 -6.91
N LEU A 310 2.56 8.69 -6.07
CA LEU A 310 1.49 9.57 -5.62
C LEU A 310 1.65 10.95 -6.22
N CYS A 311 0.55 11.54 -6.68
CA CYS A 311 0.52 12.91 -7.19
C CYS A 311 -0.69 13.70 -6.67
N GLU A 312 -0.69 15.02 -6.86
CA GLU A 312 -1.80 15.85 -6.38
C GLU A 312 -3.03 15.74 -7.26
N GLY A 313 -2.89 16.01 -8.56
CA GLY A 313 -4.03 16.14 -9.47
C GLY A 313 -4.34 14.91 -10.33
N PHE A 314 -5.58 14.82 -10.79
CA PHE A 314 -5.99 13.83 -11.80
C PHE A 314 -5.17 13.94 -13.08
N ALA A 315 -5.01 15.14 -13.66
CA ALA A 315 -4.23 15.31 -14.89
C ALA A 315 -2.76 14.93 -14.70
N THR A 316 -2.17 15.25 -13.54
CA THR A 316 -0.80 14.87 -13.18
C THR A 316 -0.65 13.34 -13.19
N GLY A 317 -1.55 12.63 -12.51
CA GLY A 317 -1.54 11.16 -12.44
C GLY A 317 -1.79 10.51 -13.80
N ALA A 318 -2.74 11.04 -14.56
CA ALA A 318 -3.03 10.57 -15.92
C ALA A 318 -1.81 10.75 -16.84
N SER A 319 -1.10 11.88 -16.76
CA SER A 319 0.13 12.11 -17.52
C SER A 319 1.26 11.16 -17.11
N ILE A 320 1.46 10.94 -15.81
CA ILE A 320 2.45 9.96 -15.32
C ILE A 320 2.13 8.56 -15.87
N MET A 321 0.87 8.12 -15.74
CA MET A 321 0.47 6.80 -16.23
C MET A 321 0.57 6.69 -17.75
N SER A 322 0.18 7.73 -18.49
CA SER A 322 0.34 7.81 -19.96
C SER A 322 1.79 7.66 -20.38
N THR A 323 2.67 8.35 -19.67
CA THR A 323 4.12 8.24 -19.85
C THR A 323 4.59 6.82 -19.56
N LEU A 324 4.28 6.24 -18.41
CA LEU A 324 4.71 4.88 -18.08
C LEU A 324 4.19 3.86 -19.10
N CYS A 325 2.94 3.98 -19.56
CA CYS A 325 2.39 3.14 -20.62
C CYS A 325 3.18 3.28 -21.93
N SER A 326 3.45 4.51 -22.34
CA SER A 326 4.21 4.82 -23.56
C SER A 326 5.59 4.17 -23.56
N PHE A 327 6.26 4.15 -22.41
CA PHE A 327 7.59 3.55 -22.26
C PHE A 327 7.55 2.07 -21.85
N LYS A 328 6.38 1.42 -21.87
CA LYS A 328 6.15 0.03 -21.41
C LYS A 328 6.61 -0.22 -19.95
N GLN A 329 6.55 0.83 -19.13
CA GLN A 329 6.86 0.84 -17.69
C GLN A 329 5.59 0.89 -16.81
N HIS A 330 4.39 0.68 -17.37
CA HIS A 330 3.13 0.73 -16.62
C HIS A 330 3.03 -0.32 -15.49
N LYS A 331 3.86 -1.36 -15.54
CA LYS A 331 4.00 -2.39 -14.49
C LYS A 331 5.02 -2.02 -13.41
N HIS A 332 5.78 -0.94 -13.60
CA HIS A 332 6.85 -0.54 -12.70
C HIS A 332 6.32 0.09 -11.41
N ALA A 333 5.14 0.68 -11.41
CA ALA A 333 4.55 1.27 -10.22
C ALA A 333 3.04 1.42 -10.36
N LEU A 334 2.35 1.38 -9.24
CA LEU A 334 1.02 1.97 -9.14
C LEU A 334 1.11 3.48 -9.29
N VAL A 335 0.10 4.09 -9.89
CA VAL A 335 -0.07 5.53 -9.92
C VAL A 335 -1.39 5.87 -9.24
N ALA A 336 -1.37 6.83 -8.33
CA ALA A 336 -2.59 7.33 -7.70
C ALA A 336 -2.52 8.83 -7.45
N CYS A 337 -3.65 9.53 -7.59
CA CYS A 337 -3.76 10.92 -7.18
C CYS A 337 -4.45 11.05 -5.82
N CYS A 338 -4.01 12.03 -5.03
CA CYS A 338 -4.48 12.30 -3.67
C CYS A 338 -5.35 13.57 -3.59
N PHE A 339 -5.60 14.22 -4.72
CA PHE A 339 -6.47 15.39 -4.91
C PHE A 339 -6.07 16.69 -4.21
N SER A 340 -5.11 16.66 -3.28
CA SER A 340 -4.59 17.83 -2.58
C SER A 340 -3.27 17.52 -1.89
N LYS A 341 -2.39 18.52 -1.79
CA LYS A 341 -1.16 18.47 -0.98
C LYS A 341 -1.34 17.89 0.42
N GLY A 342 -2.33 18.39 1.16
CA GLY A 342 -2.55 17.97 2.55
C GLY A 342 -2.99 16.50 2.70
N ASN A 343 -3.55 15.92 1.65
CA ASN A 343 -3.89 14.50 1.61
C ASN A 343 -2.72 13.65 1.08
N LEU A 344 -1.88 14.21 0.18
CA LEU A 344 -0.69 13.56 -0.38
C LEU A 344 0.23 13.00 0.71
N GLU A 345 0.58 13.83 1.70
CA GLU A 345 1.44 13.42 2.81
C GLU A 345 0.80 12.39 3.74
N ARG A 346 -0.50 12.51 4.01
CA ARG A 346 -1.22 11.54 4.84
C ARG A 346 -1.28 10.17 4.18
N VAL A 347 -1.58 10.14 2.88
CA VAL A 347 -1.65 8.91 2.09
C VAL A 347 -0.26 8.29 1.95
N ALA A 348 0.77 9.09 1.66
CA ALA A 348 2.15 8.62 1.57
C ALA A 348 2.60 7.92 2.86
N ASN A 349 2.40 8.58 4.01
CA ASN A 349 2.73 8.00 5.31
C ASN A 349 1.91 6.74 5.61
N TYR A 350 0.60 6.74 5.33
CA TYR A 350 -0.24 5.56 5.56
C TYR A 350 0.25 4.35 4.75
N ILE A 351 0.53 4.54 3.46
CA ILE A 351 0.99 3.45 2.59
C ILE A 351 2.38 2.98 3.02
N ALA A 352 3.29 3.89 3.34
CA ALA A 352 4.64 3.52 3.76
C ALA A 352 4.64 2.71 5.07
N ASN A 353 3.74 3.04 6.01
CA ASN A 353 3.60 2.31 7.28
C ASN A 353 2.77 1.02 7.15
N SER A 354 2.24 0.69 5.97
CA SER A 354 1.48 -0.56 5.76
C SER A 354 2.36 -1.82 5.76
N GLY A 355 3.68 -1.66 5.56
CA GLY A 355 4.62 -2.77 5.36
C GLY A 355 4.49 -3.49 4.02
N VAL A 356 3.63 -3.00 3.10
CA VAL A 356 3.38 -3.62 1.78
C VAL A 356 4.31 -3.07 0.70
N MET A 357 4.43 -1.74 0.66
CA MET A 357 5.25 -1.04 -0.33
C MET A 357 6.69 -0.94 0.15
N ARG A 358 7.64 -1.01 -0.79
CA ARG A 358 9.06 -0.71 -0.54
C ARG A 358 9.39 0.73 -0.86
N GLU A 359 8.66 1.32 -1.79
CA GLU A 359 8.88 2.69 -2.22
C GLU A 359 7.52 3.39 -2.41
N VAL A 360 7.40 4.54 -1.77
CA VAL A 360 6.40 5.55 -2.07
C VAL A 360 7.14 6.71 -2.71
N LEU A 361 6.88 6.95 -3.99
CA LEU A 361 7.42 8.09 -4.69
C LEU A 361 6.34 9.15 -4.82
N VAL A 362 6.59 10.34 -4.30
CA VAL A 362 5.66 11.47 -4.39
C VAL A 362 6.17 12.45 -5.43
N ILE A 363 5.33 12.73 -6.43
CA ILE A 363 5.55 13.76 -7.45
C ILE A 363 4.55 14.89 -7.15
N ALA A 364 5.03 15.93 -6.47
CA ALA A 364 4.21 17.07 -6.06
C ALA A 364 4.29 18.20 -7.09
N ASP A 365 3.31 19.11 -7.05
CA ASP A 365 3.32 20.30 -7.90
C ASP A 365 4.38 21.30 -7.38
N ASN A 366 5.09 21.94 -8.30
CA ASN A 366 6.12 22.94 -8.07
C ASN A 366 5.52 24.36 -7.98
N ASP A 367 4.67 24.56 -6.97
CA ASP A 367 4.03 25.85 -6.73
C ASP A 367 5.05 26.89 -6.23
N ILE A 368 5.47 27.80 -7.11
CA ILE A 368 6.34 28.93 -6.74
C ILE A 368 5.57 30.20 -6.35
N ASP A 369 6.15 31.01 -5.47
CA ASP A 369 5.68 32.34 -5.11
C ASP A 369 6.26 33.42 -6.03
N GLU A 370 5.81 34.66 -5.82
CA GLU A 370 6.25 35.84 -6.59
C GLU A 370 7.75 36.15 -6.45
N ASN A 371 8.42 35.56 -5.45
CA ASN A 371 9.85 35.71 -5.20
C ASN A 371 10.66 34.52 -5.74
N GLY A 372 10.02 33.57 -6.43
CA GLY A 372 10.65 32.38 -6.98
C GLY A 372 10.94 31.29 -5.94
N ASN A 373 10.40 31.39 -4.72
CA ASN A 373 10.52 30.33 -3.72
C ASN A 373 9.35 29.35 -3.86
N ALA A 374 9.60 28.07 -3.57
CA ALA A 374 8.51 27.13 -3.42
C ALA A 374 7.57 27.59 -2.29
N LYS A 375 6.30 27.84 -2.60
CA LYS A 375 5.23 28.11 -1.61
C LYS A 375 5.13 26.98 -0.58
N ASN A 376 5.55 25.80 -1.00
CA ASN A 376 5.26 24.53 -0.36
C ASN A 376 6.47 23.60 -0.54
N PRO A 377 7.60 23.87 0.14
CA PRO A 377 8.80 23.06 -0.02
C PRO A 377 8.52 21.59 0.28
N LEU A 378 9.17 20.70 -0.49
CA LEU A 378 9.04 19.26 -0.31
C LEU A 378 9.56 18.83 1.06
N PRO A 379 8.90 17.89 1.74
CA PRO A 379 9.46 17.21 2.89
C PRO A 379 10.76 16.48 2.52
N PRO A 380 11.66 16.22 3.49
CA PRO A 380 12.82 15.38 3.24
C PRO A 380 12.38 13.95 2.92
N ASP A 381 13.19 13.24 2.13
CA ASP A 381 13.09 11.79 1.98
C ASP A 381 13.11 11.12 3.36
N THR A 382 12.21 10.17 3.57
CA THR A 382 12.15 9.43 4.83
C THR A 382 12.17 7.93 4.57
N THR A 383 12.51 7.17 5.60
CA THR A 383 12.36 5.72 5.59
C THR A 383 11.63 5.32 6.86
N VAL A 384 10.55 4.59 6.70
CA VAL A 384 9.77 4.02 7.81
C VAL A 384 9.90 2.51 7.83
N GLY A 385 9.62 1.91 9.00
CA GLY A 385 9.77 0.48 9.21
C GLY A 385 11.22 0.02 9.37
N SER A 386 11.40 -1.27 9.63
CA SER A 386 12.72 -1.90 9.79
C SER A 386 12.81 -3.19 8.98
N GLY A 387 14.04 -3.58 8.63
CA GLY A 387 14.31 -4.80 7.88
C GLY A 387 13.54 -4.87 6.56
N LEU A 388 12.49 -5.70 6.53
CA LEU A 388 11.74 -6.05 5.32
C LEU A 388 10.43 -5.28 5.16
N GLU A 389 9.99 -4.60 6.23
CA GLU A 389 8.88 -3.62 6.23
C GLU A 389 9.41 -2.21 5.92
N LYS A 390 10.71 -2.10 5.64
CA LYS A 390 11.36 -0.85 5.28
C LYS A 390 10.73 -0.30 4.00
N CYS A 391 10.10 0.86 4.12
CA CYS A 391 9.57 1.61 2.99
C CYS A 391 10.27 2.97 2.90
N LYS A 392 10.81 3.29 1.73
CA LYS A 392 11.34 4.63 1.44
C LYS A 392 10.20 5.52 0.94
N ILE A 393 10.06 6.71 1.50
CA ILE A 393 9.25 7.79 0.94
C ILE A 393 10.22 8.78 0.29
N SER A 394 10.10 8.98 -1.02
CA SER A 394 10.89 9.97 -1.75
C SER A 394 9.98 11.07 -2.29
N TRP A 395 10.46 12.32 -2.26
CA TRP A 395 9.71 13.47 -2.77
C TRP A 395 10.43 14.11 -3.94
N MET A 396 9.69 14.47 -4.99
CA MET A 396 10.23 15.30 -6.06
C MET A 396 9.16 16.21 -6.68
N TYR A 397 9.64 17.31 -7.26
CA TYR A 397 8.88 18.10 -8.22
C TYR A 397 8.87 17.40 -9.59
N PRO A 398 8.12 17.90 -10.58
CA PRO A 398 8.19 17.39 -11.93
C PRO A 398 9.66 17.44 -12.43
N PRO A 399 10.19 16.33 -12.98
CA PRO A 399 11.61 16.23 -13.32
C PRO A 399 11.94 17.00 -14.60
N ALA A 400 11.99 18.33 -14.50
CA ALA A 400 12.39 19.22 -15.58
C ALA A 400 13.91 19.17 -15.76
N LEU A 401 14.38 18.84 -16.96
CA LEU A 401 15.82 18.76 -17.27
C LEU A 401 16.49 20.13 -17.15
N LYS A 402 17.68 20.17 -16.54
CA LYS A 402 18.47 21.42 -16.36
C LYS A 402 19.08 21.93 -17.66
N ASP A 403 19.61 21.02 -18.47
CA ASP A 403 20.33 21.36 -19.71
C ASP A 403 19.43 21.37 -20.95
N PHE A 404 18.12 21.23 -20.77
CA PHE A 404 17.19 21.30 -21.88
C PHE A 404 16.98 22.76 -22.31
N ASP A 405 17.16 23.04 -23.60
CA ASP A 405 16.93 24.38 -24.15
C ASP A 405 15.43 24.66 -24.29
N TYR A 406 14.79 25.13 -23.22
CA TYR A 406 13.38 25.54 -23.26
C TYR A 406 13.11 26.76 -24.16
N THR A 407 14.15 27.48 -24.61
CA THR A 407 13.96 28.55 -25.61
C THR A 407 13.56 27.99 -26.96
N TYR A 408 13.82 26.71 -27.24
CA TYR A 408 13.26 25.96 -28.36
C TYR A 408 11.74 26.18 -28.47
N PHE A 409 11.03 26.06 -27.34
CA PHE A 409 9.58 26.22 -27.30
C PHE A 409 9.13 27.69 -27.35
N ARG A 410 9.98 28.66 -26.97
CA ARG A 410 9.67 30.09 -27.16
C ARG A 410 9.80 30.49 -28.63
N ASN A 411 10.67 29.81 -29.36
CA ASN A 411 10.89 29.99 -30.80
C ASN A 411 9.94 29.17 -31.68
N LEU A 412 8.80 28.71 -31.15
CA LEU A 412 7.77 27.98 -31.90
C LEU A 412 7.21 28.74 -33.11
N THR A 413 7.52 30.03 -33.29
CA THR A 413 7.27 30.78 -34.54
C THR A 413 8.12 30.28 -35.72
N ARG A 414 9.22 29.55 -35.47
CA ARG A 414 10.08 28.93 -36.50
C ARG A 414 9.89 27.42 -36.67
N PHE A 415 9.35 26.72 -35.67
CA PHE A 415 9.05 25.29 -35.73
C PHE A 415 7.53 25.06 -35.80
N GLN A 416 7.05 24.30 -36.78
CA GLN A 416 5.63 24.01 -36.96
C GLN A 416 5.15 23.05 -35.86
N VAL A 417 4.78 23.56 -34.68
CA VAL A 417 3.80 22.84 -33.86
C VAL A 417 2.50 22.80 -34.65
N GLN A 418 2.06 21.61 -35.05
CA GLN A 418 0.96 21.45 -36.00
C GLN A 418 -0.41 21.85 -35.43
N SER A 419 -0.52 21.94 -34.11
CA SER A 419 -1.77 22.25 -33.41
C SER A 419 -1.69 23.60 -32.70
N ASP A 420 -2.53 24.56 -33.11
CA ASP A 420 -2.66 25.87 -32.45
C ASP A 420 -3.01 25.71 -30.97
N VAL A 421 -3.83 24.71 -30.62
CA VAL A 421 -4.22 24.43 -29.24
C VAL A 421 -3.04 23.92 -28.40
N LEU A 422 -2.18 23.08 -28.97
CA LEU A 422 -0.96 22.65 -28.28
C LEU A 422 0.01 23.83 -28.10
N ARG A 423 0.15 24.65 -29.15
CA ARG A 423 0.99 25.85 -29.14
C ARG A 423 0.59 26.83 -28.03
N GLU A 424 -0.70 27.15 -27.90
CA GLU A 424 -1.19 28.03 -26.83
C GLU A 424 -0.88 27.50 -25.43
N LYS A 425 -0.94 26.18 -25.22
CA LYS A 425 -0.61 25.58 -23.93
C LYS A 425 0.87 25.65 -23.63
N VAL A 426 1.71 25.37 -24.62
CA VAL A 426 3.16 25.49 -24.47
C VAL A 426 3.52 26.93 -24.11
N ILE A 427 2.93 27.92 -24.79
CA ILE A 427 3.09 29.34 -24.44
C ILE A 427 2.70 29.57 -22.98
N LYS A 428 1.53 29.12 -22.55
CA LYS A 428 1.10 29.25 -21.14
C LYS A 428 2.11 28.66 -20.17
N VAL A 429 2.59 27.44 -20.40
CA VAL A 429 3.61 26.79 -19.54
C VAL A 429 4.90 27.62 -19.48
N LEU A 430 5.37 28.14 -20.62
CA LEU A 430 6.60 28.94 -20.69
C LEU A 430 6.46 30.36 -20.14
N ASP A 431 5.26 30.95 -20.22
CA ASP A 431 4.94 32.28 -19.70
C ASP A 431 4.91 32.28 -18.17
N TYR A 432 4.44 31.18 -17.55
CA TYR A 432 4.60 30.98 -16.10
C TYR A 432 6.07 30.85 -15.68
N GLY A 433 6.97 30.55 -16.63
CA GLY A 433 8.42 30.50 -16.41
C GLY A 433 8.91 29.26 -15.67
N VAL A 434 8.01 28.39 -15.21
CA VAL A 434 8.31 27.16 -14.46
C VAL A 434 7.36 26.04 -14.86
N VAL A 435 7.90 24.82 -14.95
CA VAL A 435 7.10 23.59 -15.09
C VAL A 435 6.45 23.31 -13.72
N ASN A 436 5.14 23.57 -13.61
CA ASN A 436 4.45 23.50 -12.31
C ASN A 436 4.05 22.08 -11.97
N ASP A 437 3.51 21.32 -12.92
CA ASP A 437 3.10 19.94 -12.66
C ASP A 437 3.68 18.97 -13.71
N PHE A 438 3.52 17.66 -13.49
CA PHE A 438 3.99 16.65 -14.45
C PHE A 438 3.22 16.72 -15.79
N ASN A 439 2.00 17.27 -15.79
CA ASN A 439 1.23 17.45 -17.00
C ASN A 439 1.81 18.57 -17.89
N ASP A 440 2.37 19.63 -17.31
CA ASP A 440 3.12 20.66 -18.03
C ASP A 440 4.31 20.03 -18.77
N LEU A 441 5.06 19.15 -18.10
CA LEU A 441 6.15 18.39 -18.73
C LEU A 441 5.63 17.50 -19.88
N TYR A 442 4.46 16.89 -19.71
CA TYR A 442 3.79 16.09 -20.74
C TYR A 442 3.35 16.91 -21.96
N VAL A 443 2.86 18.14 -21.73
CA VAL A 443 2.50 19.09 -22.78
C VAL A 443 3.74 19.52 -23.57
N LEU A 444 4.83 19.84 -22.88
CA LEU A 444 6.11 20.19 -23.52
C LEU A 444 6.68 19.02 -24.33
N ALA A 445 6.66 17.81 -23.77
CA ALA A 445 7.07 16.60 -24.47
C ALA A 445 6.24 16.36 -25.74
N SER A 446 4.92 16.54 -25.66
CA SER A 446 4.04 16.40 -26.83
C SER A 446 4.38 17.42 -27.94
N ALA A 447 4.78 18.62 -27.55
CA ALA A 447 5.23 19.66 -28.48
C ALA A 447 6.62 19.38 -29.07
N GLU A 448 7.54 18.79 -28.28
CA GLU A 448 8.88 18.40 -28.73
C GLU A 448 8.80 17.43 -29.92
N VAL A 449 7.89 16.47 -29.87
CA VAL A 449 7.74 15.43 -30.90
C VAL A 449 6.58 15.67 -31.87
N ASN A 450 5.83 16.77 -31.72
CA ASN A 450 4.63 17.04 -32.52
C ASN A 450 3.60 15.90 -32.52
N SER A 451 3.49 15.20 -31.40
CA SER A 451 2.71 13.97 -31.29
C SER A 451 2.18 13.80 -29.88
N PHE A 452 1.06 13.09 -29.75
CA PHE A 452 0.57 12.65 -28.44
C PHE A 452 1.36 11.46 -27.89
N LEU A 453 2.13 10.77 -28.75
CA LEU A 453 3.00 9.67 -28.36
C LEU A 453 4.38 10.22 -27.98
N VAL A 454 4.58 10.45 -26.68
CA VAL A 454 5.76 11.13 -26.12
C VAL A 454 7.01 10.25 -26.01
N GLN A 455 7.04 9.08 -26.66
CA GLN A 455 8.14 8.10 -26.52
C GLN A 455 9.47 8.61 -27.06
N GLU A 456 9.41 9.42 -28.12
CA GLU A 456 10.58 9.99 -28.78
C GLU A 456 11.06 11.30 -28.12
N SER A 457 10.32 11.82 -27.12
CA SER A 457 10.67 13.05 -26.41
C SER A 457 11.85 12.82 -25.47
N LYS A 458 12.88 13.67 -25.57
CA LYS A 458 14.03 13.63 -24.64
C LYS A 458 13.59 14.03 -23.24
N LEU A 459 12.69 15.01 -23.12
CA LEU A 459 12.11 15.41 -21.84
C LEU A 459 11.44 14.22 -21.16
N MET A 460 10.62 13.47 -21.90
CA MET A 460 9.87 12.38 -21.31
C MET A 460 10.72 11.13 -21.06
N GLN A 461 11.72 10.85 -21.90
CA GLN A 461 12.71 9.81 -21.65
C GLN A 461 13.44 10.05 -20.32
N ALA A 462 13.90 11.29 -20.08
CA ALA A 462 14.55 11.66 -18.83
C ALA A 462 13.60 11.56 -17.63
N ALA A 463 12.35 12.03 -17.78
CA ALA A 463 11.34 11.91 -16.74
C ALA A 463 11.09 10.45 -16.33
N VAL A 464 10.98 9.53 -17.30
CA VAL A 464 10.84 8.09 -17.04
C VAL A 464 12.08 7.54 -16.36
N ALA A 465 13.27 7.89 -16.84
CA ALA A 465 14.52 7.47 -16.20
C ALA A 465 14.57 7.90 -14.73
N ARG A 466 14.12 9.12 -14.42
CA ARG A 466 14.06 9.63 -13.04
C ARG A 466 13.04 8.92 -12.17
N ILE A 467 11.84 8.66 -12.70
CA ILE A 467 10.76 7.95 -12.00
C ILE A 467 11.15 6.49 -11.71
N THR A 468 11.82 5.85 -12.66
CA THR A 468 12.25 4.44 -12.56
C THR A 468 13.58 4.27 -11.83
N GLY A 469 14.24 5.37 -11.43
CA GLY A 469 15.50 5.35 -10.69
C GLY A 469 16.75 5.09 -11.54
N LEU A 470 16.62 5.16 -12.87
CA LEU A 470 17.74 5.06 -13.82
C LEU A 470 18.55 6.36 -13.94
N ALA A 471 17.93 7.51 -13.65
CA ALA A 471 18.60 8.81 -13.61
C ALA A 471 18.57 9.37 -12.18
N GLY A 472 19.71 9.95 -11.79
CA GLY A 472 19.87 10.59 -10.50
C GLY A 472 19.23 11.99 -10.47
N PRO A 473 19.20 12.61 -9.30
CA PRO A 473 18.70 13.96 -9.16
C PRO A 473 19.47 14.97 -10.05
N GLU A 474 20.79 14.89 -10.10
CA GLU A 474 21.74 15.87 -10.68
C GLU A 474 21.42 16.39 -12.10
N ASP A 475 20.68 15.63 -12.89
CA ASP A 475 20.29 15.98 -14.27
C ASP A 475 19.08 16.96 -14.34
N PHE A 476 18.44 17.24 -13.20
CA PHE A 476 17.15 17.94 -13.12
C PHE A 476 17.24 19.28 -12.35
N LEU A 477 16.29 20.16 -12.62
CA LEU A 477 16.08 21.42 -11.92
C LEU A 477 15.46 21.17 -10.54
N TRP A 478 15.88 21.96 -9.54
CA TRP A 478 15.41 21.91 -8.14
C TRP A 478 14.52 23.08 -7.79
#